data_AF-A0A962VKS7-F1
#
_entry.id   AF-A0A962VKS7-F1
#
_cell.length_a   1.000
_cell.length_b   1.000
_cell.length_c   1.000
_cell.angle_alpha   90.00
_cell.angle_beta   90.00
_cell.angle_gamma   90.00
#
_symmetry.space_group_name_H-M   'P 1'
#
loop_
_entity.id
_entity.type
_entity.pdbx_description
1 polymer ?
#
loop_
_entity_poly.entity_id
_entity_poly.type
_entity_poly.pdbx_seq_one_letter_code
_entity_poly.pdbx_strand_id
1 'polypeptide(L)'
;MQMDIGNLVSMLLPPLPILWFGGSMLIYALHRHHPDPRVGHYTQRAAYRFYGVMGAIIPIGTFFPGRGVTPWLIAWGLGLAVIIPWSLWSIIRIRREEWPDISVPQDQVSAEEA
;
A
#
# COMPACT_ATOMS: atom_id res chain seq x y z
N MET A 1 3.53 7.87 0.30
CA MET A 1 2.22 8.56 0.44
C MET A 1 1.12 7.90 -0.41
N GLN A 2 1.29 7.71 -1.73
CA GLN A 2 0.27 7.13 -2.61
C GLN A 2 -0.23 5.74 -2.17
N MET A 3 0.67 4.87 -1.71
CA MET A 3 0.32 3.52 -1.26
C MET A 3 -0.59 3.51 -0.01
N ASP A 4 -0.30 4.35 0.98
CA ASP A 4 -1.15 4.46 2.18
C ASP A 4 -2.53 5.05 1.85
N ILE A 5 -2.60 6.02 0.93
CA ILE A 5 -3.89 6.57 0.45
C ILE A 5 -4.69 5.47 -0.25
N GLY A 6 -4.08 4.72 -1.15
CA GLY A 6 -4.77 3.65 -1.85
C GLY A 6 -5.20 2.52 -0.92
N ASN A 7 -4.41 2.19 0.12
CA ASN A 7 -4.84 1.27 1.17
C ASN A 7 -6.12 1.76 1.86
N LEU A 8 -6.19 3.05 2.24
CA LEU A 8 -7.38 3.64 2.85
C LEU A 8 -8.59 3.59 1.92
N VAL A 9 -8.42 4.00 0.66
CA VAL A 9 -9.49 3.99 -0.35
C VAL A 9 -9.97 2.57 -0.61
N SER A 10 -9.05 1.61 -0.69
CA SER A 10 -9.39 0.21 -0.92
C SER A 10 -10.26 -0.36 0.19
N MET A 11 -10.06 0.07 1.42
CA MET A 11 -10.81 -0.44 2.57
C MET A 11 -12.23 0.14 2.65
N LEU A 12 -12.59 1.15 1.85
CA LEU A 12 -13.90 1.81 1.92
C LEU A 12 -15.07 0.89 1.55
N LEU A 13 -14.86 -0.04 0.61
CA LEU A 13 -15.88 -0.98 0.15
C LEU A 13 -15.27 -2.38 0.05
N PRO A 14 -15.95 -3.45 0.53
CA PRO A 14 -15.41 -4.81 0.52
C PRO A 14 -14.84 -5.36 -0.80
N PRO A 15 -15.33 -5.01 -2.02
CA PRO A 15 -14.72 -5.49 -3.27
C PRO A 15 -13.46 -4.73 -3.69
N LEU A 16 -13.23 -3.50 -3.22
CA LEU A 16 -12.10 -2.66 -3.64
C LEU A 16 -10.71 -3.17 -3.20
N PRO A 17 -10.50 -3.83 -2.05
CA PRO A 17 -9.20 -4.39 -1.67
C PRO A 17 -8.67 -5.39 -2.68
N ILE A 18 -9.55 -6.12 -3.37
CA ILE A 18 -9.16 -7.11 -4.38
C ILE A 18 -8.56 -6.38 -5.60
N LEU A 19 -9.22 -5.32 -6.08
CA LEU A 19 -8.69 -4.51 -7.19
C LEU A 19 -7.40 -3.79 -6.79
N TRP A 20 -7.37 -3.25 -5.57
CA TRP A 20 -6.19 -2.58 -5.03
C TRP A 20 -5.03 -3.55 -4.76
N PHE A 21 -5.29 -4.84 -4.55
CA PHE A 21 -4.24 -5.84 -4.42
C PHE A 21 -3.35 -5.88 -5.67
N GLY A 22 -3.92 -5.90 -6.87
CA GLY A 22 -3.15 -5.76 -8.10
C GLY A 22 -2.54 -4.37 -8.28
N GLY A 23 -3.34 -3.31 -8.05
CA GLY A 23 -2.88 -1.93 -8.21
C GLY A 23 -1.70 -1.56 -7.30
N SER A 24 -1.68 -2.07 -6.08
CA SER A 24 -0.58 -1.85 -5.13
C SER A 24 0.74 -2.46 -5.60
N MET A 25 0.72 -3.61 -6.28
CA MET A 25 1.93 -4.20 -6.86
C MET A 25 2.50 -3.33 -7.97
N LEU A 26 1.63 -2.77 -8.81
CA LEU A 26 2.03 -1.82 -9.84
C LEU A 26 2.66 -0.57 -9.23
N ILE A 27 2.01 0.06 -8.24
CA ILE A 27 2.55 1.23 -7.55
C ILE A 27 3.89 0.92 -6.89
N TYR A 28 4.02 -0.25 -6.26
CA TYR A 28 5.29 -0.70 -5.70
C TYR A 28 6.38 -0.83 -6.75
N ALA A 29 6.08 -1.45 -7.91
CA ALA A 29 7.04 -1.61 -9.00
C ALA A 29 7.50 -0.26 -9.56
N LEU A 30 6.57 0.68 -9.78
CA LEU A 30 6.87 2.03 -10.27
C LEU A 30 7.78 2.81 -9.32
N HIS A 31 7.62 2.63 -8.00
CA HIS A 31 8.40 3.36 -7.00
C HIS A 31 9.66 2.61 -6.53
N ARG A 32 9.90 1.37 -6.99
CA ARG A 32 11.01 0.56 -6.49
C ARG A 32 12.38 1.16 -6.80
N HIS A 33 12.50 1.89 -7.90
CA HIS A 33 13.74 2.52 -8.35
C HIS A 33 13.74 4.04 -8.14
N HIS A 34 12.92 4.54 -7.19
CA HIS A 34 12.88 5.96 -6.91
C HIS A 34 14.24 6.47 -6.39
N PRO A 35 14.75 7.63 -6.86
CA PRO A 35 16.07 8.15 -6.46
C PRO A 35 16.22 8.36 -4.95
N ASP A 36 15.14 8.76 -4.27
CA ASP A 36 15.11 8.81 -2.81
C ASP A 36 14.72 7.43 -2.20
N PRO A 37 15.63 6.78 -1.44
CA PRO A 37 15.36 5.48 -0.82
C PRO A 37 14.23 5.52 0.22
N ARG A 38 13.89 6.69 0.79
CA ARG A 38 12.77 6.84 1.73
C ARG A 38 11.44 6.54 1.07
N VAL A 39 11.25 6.94 -0.19
CA VAL A 39 10.02 6.69 -0.95
C VAL A 39 9.80 5.19 -1.14
N GLY A 40 10.86 4.46 -1.48
CA GLY A 40 10.84 3.00 -1.56
C GLY A 40 10.52 2.35 -0.21
N HIS A 41 11.18 2.79 0.87
CA HIS A 41 10.97 2.24 2.22
C HIS A 41 9.51 2.40 2.70
N TYR A 42 8.93 3.59 2.56
CA TYR A 42 7.55 3.83 2.95
C TYR A 42 6.55 3.05 2.11
N THR A 43 6.78 2.96 0.81
CA THR A 43 5.93 2.19 -0.11
C THR A 43 5.99 0.70 0.22
N GLN A 44 7.19 0.14 0.47
CA GLN A 44 7.38 -1.24 0.87
C GLN A 44 6.69 -1.54 2.20
N ARG A 45 6.81 -0.65 3.18
CA ARG A 45 6.21 -0.84 4.51
C ARG A 45 4.68 -0.78 4.47
N ALA A 46 4.10 0.11 3.65
CA ALA A 46 2.66 0.17 3.42
C ALA A 46 2.14 -1.07 2.68
N ALA A 47 2.89 -1.57 1.68
CA ALA A 47 2.57 -2.78 0.94
C ALA A 47 2.65 -4.03 1.82
N TYR A 48 3.70 -4.17 2.64
CA TYR A 48 3.88 -5.32 3.53
C TYR A 48 2.72 -5.48 4.52
N ARG A 49 2.22 -4.37 5.08
CA ARG A 49 1.04 -4.38 5.97
C ARG A 49 -0.21 -4.84 5.24
N PHE A 50 -0.48 -4.26 4.07
CA PHE A 50 -1.64 -4.61 3.25
C PHE A 50 -1.60 -6.08 2.85
N TYR A 51 -0.47 -6.57 2.33
CA TYR A 51 -0.30 -7.96 1.94
C TYR A 51 -0.33 -8.93 3.12
N GLY A 52 0.21 -8.55 4.28
CA GLY A 52 0.11 -9.39 5.49
C GLY A 52 -1.34 -9.60 5.91
N VAL A 53 -2.14 -8.54 5.93
CA VAL A 53 -3.57 -8.62 6.30
C VAL A 53 -4.36 -9.39 5.24
N MET A 54 -4.23 -9.02 3.96
CA MET A 54 -4.95 -9.69 2.88
C MET A 54 -4.53 -11.16 2.74
N GLY A 55 -3.23 -11.43 2.82
CA GLY A 55 -2.65 -12.77 2.77
C GLY A 55 -3.00 -13.65 3.97
N ALA A 56 -3.43 -13.07 5.10
CA ALA A 56 -4.00 -13.81 6.21
C ALA A 56 -5.52 -14.05 6.02
N ILE A 57 -6.27 -13.01 5.63
CA ILE A 57 -7.73 -13.08 5.47
C ILE A 57 -8.11 -14.09 4.37
N ILE A 58 -7.43 -14.10 3.23
CA ILE A 58 -7.81 -14.93 2.07
C ILE A 58 -7.73 -16.45 2.39
N PRO A 59 -6.61 -17.00 2.92
CA PRO A 59 -6.56 -18.42 3.29
C PRO A 59 -7.50 -18.78 4.44
N ILE A 60 -7.59 -17.94 5.47
CA ILE A 60 -8.52 -18.16 6.60
C ILE A 60 -9.97 -18.18 6.09
N GLY A 61 -10.31 -17.32 5.14
CA GLY A 61 -11.62 -17.24 4.51
C GLY A 61 -12.06 -18.52 3.81
N THR A 62 -11.12 -19.40 3.44
CA THR A 62 -11.43 -20.73 2.86
C THR A 62 -12.13 -21.64 3.86
N PHE A 63 -11.93 -21.41 5.15
CA PHE A 63 -12.56 -22.16 6.25
C PHE A 63 -13.82 -21.48 6.80
N PHE A 64 -14.28 -20.37 6.19
CA PHE A 64 -15.49 -19.69 6.65
C PHE A 64 -16.73 -20.57 6.45
N PRO A 65 -17.51 -20.81 7.51
CA PRO A 65 -18.67 -21.67 7.43
C PRO A 65 -19.82 -20.99 6.67
N GLY A 66 -20.38 -21.73 5.71
CA GLY A 66 -21.61 -21.36 4.99
C GLY A 66 -21.42 -20.36 3.84
N ARG A 67 -22.44 -20.24 2.98
CA ARG A 67 -22.51 -19.24 1.89
C ARG A 67 -22.83 -17.81 2.40
N GLY A 68 -22.61 -17.54 3.68
CA GLY A 68 -22.98 -16.28 4.32
C GLY A 68 -21.93 -15.19 4.10
N VAL A 69 -22.37 -13.95 3.90
CA VAL A 69 -21.49 -12.78 3.77
C VAL A 69 -20.94 -12.30 5.12
N THR A 70 -21.57 -12.69 6.23
CA THR A 70 -21.22 -12.25 7.58
C THR A 70 -19.75 -12.48 7.97
N PRO A 71 -19.17 -13.69 7.84
CA PRO A 71 -17.76 -13.89 8.20
C PRO A 71 -16.79 -13.08 7.33
N TRP A 72 -17.14 -12.84 6.06
CA TRP A 72 -16.38 -11.96 5.18
C TRP A 72 -16.44 -10.49 5.62
N LEU A 73 -17.61 -10.00 6.06
CA LEU A 73 -17.76 -8.66 6.61
C LEU A 73 -16.99 -8.49 7.93
N ILE A 74 -16.95 -9.51 8.78
CA ILE A 74 -16.15 -9.51 10.02
C ILE A 74 -14.66 -9.44 9.66
N ALA A 75 -14.19 -10.27 8.72
CA ALA A 75 -12.80 -10.26 8.27
C ALA A 75 -12.40 -8.91 7.66
N TRP A 76 -13.29 -8.31 6.86
CA TRP A 76 -13.11 -6.96 6.33
C TRP A 76 -13.05 -5.91 7.46
N GLY A 77 -13.92 -6.00 8.46
CA GLY A 77 -13.89 -5.16 9.66
C GLY A 77 -12.57 -5.27 10.45
N LEU A 78 -12.01 -6.48 10.56
CA LEU A 78 -10.68 -6.68 11.15
C LEU A 78 -9.59 -6.05 10.29
N GLY A 79 -9.67 -6.20 8.96
CA GLY A 79 -8.76 -5.56 8.02
C GLY A 79 -8.77 -4.03 8.14
N LEU A 80 -9.95 -3.42 8.24
CA LEU A 80 -10.16 -2.00 8.52
C LEU A 80 -9.46 -1.57 9.82
N ALA A 81 -9.70 -2.30 10.90
CA ALA A 81 -9.17 -1.98 12.22
C ALA A 81 -7.63 -2.02 12.27
N VAL A 82 -6.98 -2.82 11.41
CA VAL A 82 -5.52 -2.89 11.33
C VAL A 82 -4.96 -1.88 10.33
N ILE A 83 -5.50 -1.84 9.10
CA ILE A 83 -4.92 -1.07 7.99
C ILE A 83 -5.16 0.42 8.17
N ILE A 84 -6.37 0.83 8.57
CA ILE A 84 -6.70 2.26 8.68
C ILE A 84 -5.78 2.96 9.68
N PRO A 85 -5.67 2.54 10.96
CA PRO A 85 -4.83 3.25 11.93
C PRO A 85 -3.36 3.28 11.48
N TRP A 86 -2.87 2.20 10.90
CA TRP A 86 -1.47 2.12 10.48
C TRP A 86 -1.15 3.01 9.29
N SER A 87 -2.05 3.09 8.30
CA SER A 87 -1.89 3.98 7.15
C SER A 87 -2.04 5.45 7.54
N LEU A 88 -2.96 5.79 8.44
CA LEU A 88 -3.05 7.15 9.02
C LEU A 88 -1.76 7.53 9.75
N TRP A 89 -1.24 6.66 10.61
CA TRP A 89 0.01 6.89 11.32
C TRP A 89 1.20 7.08 10.37
N SER A 90 1.27 6.24 9.32
CA SER A 90 2.27 6.34 8.26
C SER A 90 2.23 7.70 7.57
N ILE A 91 1.04 8.15 7.15
CA ILE A 91 0.85 9.44 6.48
C ILE A 91 1.22 10.61 7.39
N ILE A 92 0.82 10.58 8.66
CA ILE A 92 1.18 11.62 9.62
C ILE A 92 2.69 11.70 9.80
N ARG A 93 3.36 10.55 9.91
CA ARG A 93 4.82 10.47 10.02
C ARG A 93 5.51 11.02 8.78
N ILE A 94 5.11 10.57 7.59
CA ILE A 94 5.66 11.02 6.30
C ILE A 94 5.53 12.54 6.17
N ARG A 95 4.41 13.13 6.61
CA ARG A 95 4.20 14.58 6.57
C ARG A 95 5.02 15.39 7.57
N ARG A 96 5.54 14.75 8.62
CA ARG A 96 6.38 15.40 9.63
C ARG A 96 7.87 15.31 9.34
N GLU A 97 8.28 14.48 8.38
CA GLU A 97 9.68 14.37 7.97
C GLU A 97 10.05 15.47 6.97
N GLU A 98 11.28 15.98 7.07
CA GLU A 98 11.82 16.93 6.10
C GLU A 98 12.21 16.19 4.81
N TRP A 99 11.66 16.68 3.69
CA TRP A 99 11.93 16.18 2.35
C TRP A 99 12.85 17.17 1.62
N PRO A 100 14.17 16.91 1.57
CA PRO A 100 15.08 17.73 0.80
C PRO A 100 14.84 17.52 -0.70
N ASP A 101 15.01 18.58 -1.47
CA ASP A 101 14.92 18.50 -2.93
C ASP A 101 16.00 17.58 -3.48
N ILE A 102 15.60 16.72 -4.43
CA ILE A 102 16.47 15.74 -5.05
C ILE A 102 17.02 16.36 -6.32
N SER A 103 18.34 16.57 -6.40
CA SER A 103 19.02 16.96 -7.63
C SER A 103 19.15 15.75 -8.55
N VAL A 104 18.44 15.74 -9.67
CA VAL A 104 18.66 14.74 -10.73
C VAL A 104 20.04 15.02 -11.36
N PRO A 105 20.97 14.05 -11.39
CA PRO A 105 22.26 14.25 -12.04
C PRO A 105 22.05 14.63 -13.52
N GLN A 106 22.59 15.79 -13.93
CA GLN A 106 22.50 16.32 -15.31
C GLN A 106 23.12 15.35 -16.35
N ASP A 107 24.03 14.50 -15.90
CA ASP A 107 24.83 13.58 -16.71
C ASP A 107 24.00 12.53 -17.47
N GLN A 108 22.76 12.25 -17.02
CA GLN A 108 21.88 11.29 -17.69
C GLN A 108 21.14 11.89 -18.89
N VAL A 109 20.96 13.21 -18.94
CA VAL A 109 20.26 13.88 -20.06
C VAL A 109 21.16 13.98 -21.28
N SER A 110 22.46 14.23 -21.10
CA SER A 110 23.41 14.37 -22.21
C SER A 110 23.79 13.05 -22.88
N ALA A 111 23.58 11.89 -22.23
CA ALA A 111 23.86 10.58 -22.80
C ALA A 111 22.70 10.01 -23.64
N GLU A 112 21.49 10.54 -23.49
CA GLU A 112 20.29 10.15 -24.25
C GLU A 112 20.12 11.00 -25.53
N GLU A 113 20.80 12.16 -25.59
CA GLU A 113 20.82 13.09 -26.73
C GLU A 113 22.01 12.91 -27.69
N ALA A 114 22.90 11.93 -27.45
CA ALA A 114 24.09 11.63 -28.26
C ALA A 114 24.02 10.25 -28.93
#